data_AF-H9GHM1-F1
#
_entry.id   AF-H9GHM1-F1
#
_cell.length_a   1.000
_cell.length_b   1.000
_cell.length_c   1.000
_cell.angle_alpha   90.00
_cell.angle_beta   90.00
_cell.angle_gamma   90.00
#
_symmetry.space_group_name_H-M   'P 1'
#
loop_
_entity.id
_entity.type
_entity.pdbx_description
1 polymer ?
#
loop_
_entity_poly.entity_id
_entity_poly.type
_entity_poly.pdbx_seq_one_letter_code
_entity_poly.pdbx_strand_id
1 'polypeptide(L)'
;RVLFSLLLLTDPLDQALAGKDTWFLEQTKKQPVRRPERMKKKPSNLPAVEVIAPGGSYNPSFQSHQALLLQAHEVEVKRQKAEDKLERQLSFPTAAEAPTQETVFQEQCEGLLEEESDNEERQEGPSKPQEEGLPEDSASVSQFPRMAAGEKKTERQRKKEKEAKRRKAREVGEKMARLRRQNLFQLRSIRLQVKQWEAELLRRKQLRKAKREAEANKPKRLGRLKYEDADLDVQLRTELADSLRRLKPEGSILKDRFKSLQKRNLIEPRERAKFKRKYRVKYVEKRAFREIT
;
A
#
# COMPACT_ATOMS: atom_id res chain seq x y z
N ARG A 1 -28.00 9.14 25.87
CA ARG A 1 -27.27 8.98 24.58
C ARG A 1 -28.19 8.80 23.35
N VAL A 2 -29.53 8.91 23.48
CA VAL A 2 -30.49 8.70 22.38
C VAL A 2 -31.04 10.02 21.79
N LEU A 3 -30.86 11.16 22.46
CA LEU A 3 -31.48 12.43 22.04
C LEU A 3 -30.70 13.22 20.96
N PHE A 4 -29.47 12.83 20.62
CA PHE A 4 -28.64 13.53 19.62
C PHE A 4 -28.59 12.86 18.24
N SER A 5 -29.31 11.74 18.04
CA SER A 5 -29.30 11.01 16.76
C SER A 5 -30.40 11.45 15.79
N LEU A 6 -31.44 12.17 16.26
CA LEU A 6 -32.56 12.60 15.40
C LEU A 6 -32.26 13.89 14.60
N LEU A 7 -31.27 14.68 15.02
CA LEU A 7 -30.85 15.92 14.33
C LEU A 7 -29.92 15.68 13.12
N LEU A 8 -29.51 14.43 12.87
CA LEU A 8 -28.50 14.09 11.85
C LEU A 8 -29.09 13.62 10.51
N LEU A 9 -30.42 13.46 10.37
CA LEU A 9 -31.03 13.04 9.10
C LEU A 9 -31.27 14.19 8.12
N THR A 10 -31.31 15.43 8.59
CA THR A 10 -31.49 16.60 7.75
C THR A 10 -30.22 17.43 7.77
N ASP A 11 -29.59 17.63 6.62
CA ASP A 11 -28.48 18.57 6.50
C ASP A 11 -28.93 19.92 7.10
N PRO A 12 -28.14 20.56 7.99
CA PRO A 12 -28.57 21.78 8.69
C PRO A 12 -28.86 22.95 7.75
N LEU A 13 -28.41 22.86 6.49
CA LEU A 13 -28.68 23.82 5.44
C LEU A 13 -30.02 23.55 4.73
N ASP A 14 -30.46 22.30 4.72
CA ASP A 14 -31.74 21.89 4.15
C ASP A 14 -32.90 22.18 5.14
N GLN A 15 -32.61 22.36 6.43
CA GLN A 15 -33.59 22.86 7.41
C GLN A 15 -34.19 24.21 6.99
N ALA A 16 -33.41 25.08 6.34
CA ALA A 16 -33.91 26.37 5.86
C ALA A 16 -34.91 26.25 4.70
N LEU A 17 -34.99 25.08 4.05
CA LEU A 17 -35.90 24.77 2.96
C LEU A 17 -37.11 23.93 3.41
N ALA A 18 -37.06 23.38 4.63
CA ALA A 18 -38.14 22.56 5.17
C ALA A 18 -39.44 23.36 5.24
N GLY A 19 -40.49 22.87 4.59
CA GLY A 19 -41.82 23.50 4.57
C GLY A 19 -41.97 24.71 3.63
N LYS A 20 -41.00 24.99 2.76
CA LYS A 20 -41.13 26.02 1.71
C LYS A 20 -41.53 25.41 0.37
N ASP A 21 -42.44 26.07 -0.34
CA ASP A 21 -42.88 25.64 -1.67
C ASP A 21 -41.74 25.77 -2.69
N THR A 22 -41.51 24.68 -3.44
CA THR A 22 -40.47 24.62 -4.47
C THR A 22 -40.71 25.66 -5.56
N TRP A 23 -41.95 25.82 -5.99
CA TRP A 23 -42.35 26.80 -6.99
C TRP A 23 -42.03 28.24 -6.56
N PHE A 24 -42.33 28.60 -5.30
CA PHE A 24 -42.01 29.91 -4.75
C PHE A 24 -40.49 30.17 -4.71
N LEU A 25 -39.70 29.17 -4.34
CA LEU A 25 -38.24 29.27 -4.29
C LEU A 25 -37.60 29.39 -5.68
N GLU A 26 -38.16 28.71 -6.68
CA GLU A 26 -37.75 28.81 -8.08
C GLU A 26 -38.05 30.20 -8.63
N GLN A 27 -39.27 30.72 -8.42
CA GLN A 27 -39.66 32.07 -8.87
C GLN A 27 -38.84 33.17 -8.21
N THR A 28 -38.62 33.07 -6.90
CA THR A 28 -37.82 34.05 -6.15
C THR A 28 -36.31 33.87 -6.33
N LYS A 29 -35.86 32.83 -7.06
CA LYS A 29 -34.45 32.45 -7.25
C LYS A 29 -33.70 32.26 -5.92
N LYS A 30 -34.42 31.87 -4.86
CA LYS A 30 -33.89 31.61 -3.52
C LYS A 30 -33.53 30.14 -3.30
N GLN A 31 -33.73 29.29 -4.31
CA GLN A 31 -33.35 27.89 -4.26
C GLN A 31 -31.82 27.74 -4.29
N PRO A 32 -31.20 27.06 -3.31
CA PRO A 32 -29.78 26.82 -3.32
C PRO A 32 -29.41 25.75 -4.35
N VAL A 33 -28.21 25.87 -4.92
CA VAL A 33 -27.68 24.89 -5.88
C VAL A 33 -27.48 23.54 -5.18
N ARG A 34 -27.96 22.45 -5.81
CA ARG A 34 -27.79 21.09 -5.29
C ARG A 34 -26.32 20.71 -5.22
N ARG A 35 -25.88 20.28 -4.04
CA ARG A 35 -24.50 19.86 -3.80
C ARG A 35 -24.20 18.49 -4.43
N PRO A 36 -23.02 18.30 -5.06
CA PRO A 36 -22.58 17.00 -5.52
C PRO A 36 -22.44 15.99 -4.37
N GLU A 37 -22.82 14.72 -4.60
CA GLU A 37 -22.73 13.64 -3.61
C GLU A 37 -21.30 13.38 -3.09
N ARG A 38 -20.28 13.70 -3.91
CA ARG A 38 -18.87 13.59 -3.49
C ARG A 38 -18.54 14.50 -2.31
N MET A 39 -19.21 15.65 -2.19
CA MET A 39 -18.94 16.62 -1.12
C MET A 39 -19.51 16.18 0.23
N LYS A 40 -20.53 15.32 0.24
CA LYS A 40 -21.12 14.74 1.46
C LYS A 40 -20.23 13.66 2.10
N LYS A 41 -19.30 13.08 1.32
CA LYS A 41 -18.41 12.02 1.81
C LYS A 41 -17.28 12.63 2.64
N LYS A 42 -17.16 12.21 3.89
CA LYS A 42 -16.05 12.57 4.78
C LYS A 42 -14.74 11.94 4.28
N PRO A 43 -13.59 12.61 4.44
CA PRO A 43 -12.31 12.09 3.96
C PRO A 43 -11.78 10.91 4.79
N SER A 44 -12.15 10.82 6.07
CA SER A 44 -11.80 9.75 7.00
C SER A 44 -12.97 9.46 7.94
N ASN A 45 -12.97 8.25 8.53
CA ASN A 45 -13.98 7.80 9.50
C ASN A 45 -13.52 7.98 10.97
N LEU A 46 -12.34 8.55 11.19
CA LEU A 46 -11.80 8.75 12.54
C LEU A 46 -12.65 9.76 13.34
N PRO A 47 -12.75 9.58 14.67
CA PRO A 47 -13.45 10.53 15.52
C PRO A 47 -12.76 11.89 15.50
N ALA A 48 -13.52 12.97 15.77
CA ALA A 48 -12.96 14.31 15.80
C ALA A 48 -11.99 14.53 16.97
N VAL A 49 -12.22 13.84 18.07
CA VAL A 49 -11.43 13.88 19.30
C VAL A 49 -11.03 12.45 19.61
N GLU A 50 -9.72 12.21 19.67
CA GLU A 50 -9.18 10.95 20.16
C GLU A 50 -9.05 11.03 21.68
N VAL A 51 -9.49 9.98 22.37
CA VAL A 51 -9.40 9.89 23.82
C VAL A 51 -8.14 9.11 24.14
N ILE A 52 -7.30 9.67 25.00
CA ILE A 52 -6.07 9.03 25.48
C ILE A 52 -6.42 7.77 26.28
N ALA A 53 -5.49 6.81 26.34
CA ALA A 53 -5.63 5.62 27.17
C ALA A 53 -5.83 5.99 28.66
N PRO A 54 -6.48 5.12 29.47
CA PRO A 54 -6.79 5.43 30.88
C PRO A 54 -5.56 5.71 31.75
N GLY A 55 -4.36 5.31 31.32
CA GLY A 55 -3.10 5.62 31.99
C GLY A 55 -2.73 7.11 32.03
N GLY A 56 -3.32 7.93 31.14
CA GLY A 56 -3.17 9.39 31.15
C GLY A 56 -4.22 10.11 32.01
N SER A 57 -5.00 9.36 32.79
CA SER A 57 -5.89 9.98 33.78
C SER A 57 -5.09 10.53 34.95
N TYR A 58 -5.71 11.45 35.69
CA TYR A 58 -5.12 12.08 36.87
C TYR A 58 -4.76 11.09 37.99
N ASN A 59 -5.58 10.05 38.18
CA ASN A 59 -5.36 8.98 39.16
C ASN A 59 -5.54 7.60 38.48
N PRO A 60 -4.55 7.17 37.68
CA PRO A 60 -4.62 5.93 36.92
C PRO A 60 -4.34 4.72 37.80
N SER A 61 -4.82 3.55 37.40
CA SER A 61 -4.34 2.31 38.01
C SER A 61 -2.88 2.09 37.63
N PHE A 62 -2.12 1.44 38.51
CA PHE A 62 -0.69 1.18 38.28
C PHE A 62 -0.42 0.49 36.93
N GLN A 63 -1.25 -0.50 36.58
CA GLN A 63 -1.11 -1.23 35.32
C GLN A 63 -1.39 -0.35 34.10
N SER A 64 -2.42 0.50 34.14
CA SER A 64 -2.75 1.36 32.99
C SER A 64 -1.71 2.46 32.80
N HIS A 65 -1.19 3.01 33.90
CA HIS A 65 -0.10 3.98 33.90
C HIS A 65 1.18 3.40 33.30
N GLN A 66 1.59 2.21 33.75
CA GLN A 66 2.74 1.50 33.20
C GLN A 66 2.58 1.18 31.71
N ALA A 67 1.40 0.71 31.29
CA ALA A 67 1.16 0.39 29.88
C ALA A 67 1.33 1.62 28.98
N LEU A 68 0.85 2.79 29.42
CA LEU A 68 0.97 4.03 28.67
C LEU A 68 2.41 4.59 28.72
N LEU A 69 3.11 4.46 29.85
CA LEU A 69 4.55 4.76 29.93
C LEU A 69 5.40 3.88 29.01
N LEU A 70 5.09 2.57 28.93
CA LEU A 70 5.78 1.66 28.03
C LEU A 70 5.58 2.07 26.57
N GLN A 71 4.37 2.46 26.18
CA GLN A 71 4.09 2.97 24.83
C GLN A 71 4.92 4.23 24.52
N ALA A 72 4.99 5.19 25.46
CA ALA A 72 5.80 6.39 25.30
C ALA A 72 7.30 6.04 25.21
N HIS A 73 7.78 5.16 26.09
CA HIS A 73 9.17 4.69 26.11
C HIS A 73 9.58 4.01 24.79
N GLU A 74 8.72 3.17 24.20
CA GLU A 74 9.01 2.55 22.91
C GLU A 74 9.17 3.56 21.77
N VAL A 75 8.46 4.68 21.80
CA VAL A 75 8.61 5.77 20.83
C VAL A 75 9.96 6.46 21.02
N GLU A 76 10.32 6.79 22.26
CA GLU A 76 11.59 7.44 22.58
C GLU A 76 12.81 6.55 22.29
N VAL A 77 12.75 5.26 22.60
CA VAL A 77 13.83 4.30 22.25
C VAL A 77 14.04 4.22 20.75
N LYS A 78 12.98 4.30 19.94
CA LYS A 78 13.11 4.32 18.47
C LYS A 78 13.79 5.61 18.00
N ARG A 79 13.48 6.73 18.65
CA ARG A 79 14.11 8.03 18.35
C ARG A 79 15.59 8.04 18.72
N GLN A 80 15.94 7.60 19.93
CA GLN A 80 17.33 7.47 20.39
C GLN A 80 18.13 6.56 19.45
N LYS A 81 17.60 5.38 19.08
CA LYS A 81 18.27 4.48 18.12
C LYS A 81 18.51 5.13 16.75
N ALA A 82 17.60 6.00 16.31
CA ALA A 82 17.77 6.72 15.05
C ALA A 82 18.83 7.82 15.16
N GLU A 83 18.88 8.52 16.30
CA GLU A 83 19.91 9.51 16.64
C GLU A 83 21.28 8.83 16.76
N ASP A 84 21.43 7.77 17.56
CA ASP A 84 22.66 6.98 17.70
C ASP A 84 23.17 6.46 16.35
N LYS A 85 22.25 5.98 15.49
CA LYS A 85 22.61 5.51 14.15
C LYS A 85 23.17 6.65 13.30
N LEU A 86 22.59 7.84 13.41
CA LEU A 86 23.04 9.02 12.69
C LEU A 86 24.38 9.51 13.24
N GLU A 87 24.54 9.54 14.56
CA GLU A 87 25.81 9.86 15.22
C GLU A 87 26.92 8.92 14.79
N ARG A 88 26.69 7.60 14.78
CA ARG A 88 27.65 6.61 14.27
C ARG A 88 28.00 6.81 12.79
N GLN A 89 27.05 7.28 11.99
CA GLN A 89 27.28 7.58 10.58
C GLN A 89 28.05 8.89 10.36
N LEU A 90 27.91 9.85 11.29
CA LEU A 90 28.62 11.13 11.26
C LEU A 90 29.94 11.11 12.02
N SER A 91 30.15 10.14 12.91
CA SER A 91 31.40 9.91 13.63
C SER A 91 32.44 9.35 12.66
N PHE A 92 32.92 10.20 11.78
CA PHE A 92 34.12 9.93 11.00
C PHE A 92 35.33 10.15 11.93
N PRO A 93 36.31 9.22 11.95
CA PRO A 93 37.50 9.40 12.76
C PRO A 93 38.21 10.69 12.34
N THR A 94 38.76 11.41 13.33
CA THR A 94 39.59 12.59 13.07
C THR A 94 40.85 12.16 12.31
N ALA A 95 41.51 13.05 11.56
CA ALA A 95 42.69 12.69 10.75
C ALA A 95 43.81 11.96 11.53
N ALA A 96 43.90 12.13 12.85
CA ALA A 96 44.84 11.43 13.72
C ALA A 96 44.40 10.00 14.13
N GLU A 97 43.09 9.71 14.06
CA GLU A 97 42.46 8.42 14.38
C GLU A 97 42.03 7.67 13.10
N ALA A 98 42.33 8.24 11.93
CA ALA A 98 42.01 7.64 10.66
C ALA A 98 42.78 6.32 10.50
N PRO A 99 42.16 5.27 9.96
CA PRO A 99 42.84 3.99 9.75
C PRO A 99 44.10 4.19 8.92
N THR A 100 45.25 3.87 9.50
CA THR A 100 46.52 3.83 8.77
C THR A 100 46.55 2.56 7.94
N GLN A 101 47.37 2.52 6.87
CA GLN A 101 47.48 1.33 6.03
C GLN A 101 47.81 0.07 6.85
N GLU A 102 48.60 0.22 7.92
CA GLU A 102 48.95 -0.85 8.85
C GLU A 102 47.76 -1.35 9.68
N THR A 103 46.89 -0.46 10.16
CA THR A 103 45.72 -0.85 10.95
C THR A 103 44.67 -1.53 10.07
N VAL A 104 44.48 -1.02 8.85
CA VAL A 104 43.60 -1.66 7.85
C VAL A 104 44.12 -3.04 7.46
N PHE A 105 45.44 -3.19 7.31
CA PHE A 105 46.07 -4.49 7.03
C PHE A 105 45.89 -5.47 8.19
N GLN A 106 46.07 -5.02 9.44
CA GLN A 106 45.82 -5.84 10.63
C GLN A 106 44.35 -6.31 10.72
N GLU A 107 43.38 -5.42 10.51
CA GLU A 107 41.95 -5.77 10.47
C GLU A 107 41.63 -6.77 9.35
N GLN A 108 42.29 -6.66 8.18
CA GLN A 108 42.13 -7.61 7.07
C GLN A 108 42.77 -8.97 7.34
N CYS A 109 43.85 -9.01 8.13
CA CYS A 109 44.50 -10.24 8.55
C CYS A 109 43.79 -10.92 9.74
N GLU A 110 43.01 -10.16 10.51
CA GLU A 110 42.20 -10.68 11.62
C GLU A 110 41.07 -11.56 11.06
N GLY A 111 41.15 -12.87 11.33
CA GLY A 111 40.25 -13.89 10.78
C GLY A 111 40.80 -14.68 9.57
N LEU A 112 41.97 -14.33 9.04
CA LEU A 112 42.70 -15.11 8.03
C LEU A 112 43.66 -16.14 8.66
N LEU A 113 43.90 -16.01 9.96
CA LEU A 113 44.65 -16.98 10.75
C LEU A 113 43.67 -17.97 11.43
N GLU A 114 42.84 -18.65 10.63
CA GLU A 114 42.32 -19.96 11.03
C GLU A 114 43.36 -21.01 10.62
N GLU A 115 43.93 -21.61 11.66
CA GLU A 115 44.84 -22.75 11.76
C GLU A 115 45.00 -23.63 10.50
N GLU A 116 46.28 -23.90 10.19
CA GLU A 116 46.82 -24.95 9.32
C GLU A 116 45.84 -26.10 8.97
N SER A 117 45.44 -26.21 7.70
CA SER A 117 45.12 -27.50 7.11
C SER A 117 45.30 -27.49 5.60
N ASP A 118 46.26 -28.30 5.17
CA ASP A 118 46.45 -28.88 3.84
C ASP A 118 45.14 -29.10 3.06
N ASN A 119 45.07 -28.59 1.82
CA ASN A 119 44.90 -29.42 0.62
C ASN A 119 44.73 -28.57 -0.65
N GLU A 120 45.74 -28.69 -1.52
CA GLU A 120 45.65 -29.09 -2.92
C GLU A 120 44.44 -28.62 -3.77
N GLU A 121 44.77 -27.72 -4.71
CA GLU A 121 44.41 -27.73 -6.13
C GLU A 121 43.19 -28.55 -6.58
N ARG A 122 42.22 -27.88 -7.21
CA ARG A 122 41.49 -28.47 -8.35
C ARG A 122 40.85 -27.39 -9.25
N GLN A 123 41.48 -27.18 -10.40
CA GLN A 123 40.84 -26.69 -11.61
C GLN A 123 39.91 -27.76 -12.16
N GLU A 124 38.77 -27.39 -12.73
CA GLU A 124 38.16 -28.10 -13.86
C GLU A 124 37.08 -27.22 -14.53
N GLY A 125 37.23 -27.00 -15.85
CA GLY A 125 36.28 -26.26 -16.69
C GLY A 125 35.21 -27.16 -17.29
N PRO A 126 34.13 -26.61 -17.89
CA PRO A 126 33.17 -27.41 -18.64
C PRO A 126 33.40 -27.29 -20.16
N SER A 127 33.74 -28.44 -20.76
CA SER A 127 33.71 -28.73 -22.19
C SER A 127 32.27 -28.97 -22.67
N LYS A 128 31.91 -28.42 -23.84
CA LYS A 128 30.70 -28.77 -24.61
C LYS A 128 31.09 -29.67 -25.78
N PRO A 129 30.40 -30.78 -26.04
CA PRO A 129 30.56 -31.52 -27.29
C PRO A 129 29.62 -31.00 -28.39
N GLN A 130 30.17 -30.94 -29.60
CA GLN A 130 29.45 -30.97 -30.88
C GLN A 130 29.43 -32.41 -31.41
N GLU A 131 28.34 -32.82 -32.05
CA GLU A 131 28.26 -33.79 -33.18
C GLU A 131 26.83 -33.65 -33.74
N GLU A 132 26.59 -33.14 -34.96
CA GLU A 132 26.82 -33.69 -36.30
C GLU A 132 26.15 -35.06 -36.55
N GLY A 133 25.38 -35.14 -37.65
CA GLY A 133 24.74 -36.40 -38.08
C GLY A 133 23.50 -36.24 -38.95
N LEU A 134 23.66 -35.69 -40.17
CA LEU A 134 22.80 -35.98 -41.33
C LEU A 134 23.08 -37.43 -41.81
N PRO A 135 22.12 -38.13 -42.46
CA PRO A 135 22.03 -38.02 -43.92
C PRO A 135 20.62 -38.04 -44.53
N GLU A 136 20.62 -37.56 -45.76
CA GLU A 136 19.58 -37.50 -46.79
C GLU A 136 19.00 -38.89 -47.12
N ASP A 137 17.74 -38.96 -47.57
CA ASP A 137 17.51 -39.21 -49.00
C ASP A 137 16.05 -39.12 -49.47
N SER A 138 15.93 -38.78 -50.76
CA SER A 138 14.84 -39.09 -51.70
C SER A 138 13.57 -38.22 -51.74
N ALA A 139 13.64 -37.22 -52.62
CA ALA A 139 12.71 -36.99 -53.74
C ALA A 139 11.20 -37.27 -53.54
N SER A 140 10.37 -36.22 -53.68
CA SER A 140 9.52 -36.08 -54.87
C SER A 140 8.63 -34.83 -54.82
N VAL A 141 8.60 -34.15 -55.96
CA VAL A 141 7.69 -33.07 -56.34
C VAL A 141 6.25 -33.56 -56.24
N SER A 142 5.36 -32.81 -55.58
CA SER A 142 3.92 -32.97 -55.83
C SER A 142 3.23 -31.62 -55.99
N GLN A 143 2.76 -31.43 -57.23
CA GLN A 143 2.01 -30.31 -57.75
C GLN A 143 0.62 -30.25 -57.11
N PHE A 144 0.11 -29.03 -56.92
CA PHE A 144 -1.31 -28.79 -56.65
C PHE A 144 -2.17 -29.44 -57.74
N PRO A 145 -3.15 -30.32 -57.40
CA PRO A 145 -4.05 -30.84 -58.42
C PRO A 145 -5.04 -29.74 -58.81
N ARG A 146 -5.04 -29.40 -60.10
CA ARG A 146 -6.15 -28.70 -60.75
C ARG A 146 -7.38 -29.61 -60.68
N MET A 147 -8.53 -29.04 -60.33
CA MET A 147 -9.80 -29.78 -60.25
C MET A 147 -10.15 -30.38 -61.61
N ALA A 148 -10.04 -31.71 -61.72
CA ALA A 148 -10.55 -32.46 -62.86
C ALA A 148 -12.07 -32.63 -62.70
N ALA A 149 -12.81 -32.34 -63.78
CA ALA A 149 -14.23 -32.61 -63.90
C ALA A 149 -14.50 -34.10 -63.62
N GLY A 150 -15.40 -34.36 -62.66
CA GLY A 150 -15.58 -35.68 -62.06
C GLY A 150 -16.09 -36.73 -63.03
N GLU A 151 -15.31 -37.79 -63.20
CA GLU A 151 -15.81 -39.09 -63.65
C GLU A 151 -16.91 -39.55 -62.68
N LYS A 152 -18.05 -39.96 -63.23
CA LYS A 152 -19.19 -40.43 -62.44
C LYS A 152 -18.79 -41.74 -61.75
N LYS A 153 -18.62 -41.69 -60.43
CA LYS A 153 -18.35 -42.86 -59.58
C LYS A 153 -19.33 -44.00 -59.89
N THR A 154 -18.81 -45.21 -60.05
CA THR A 154 -19.65 -46.41 -60.25
C THR A 154 -20.52 -46.69 -59.02
N GLU A 155 -21.69 -47.30 -59.19
CA GLU A 155 -22.62 -47.57 -58.06
C GLU A 155 -21.98 -48.37 -56.92
N ARG A 156 -21.05 -49.28 -57.25
CA ARG A 156 -20.26 -50.05 -56.28
C ARG A 156 -19.33 -49.15 -55.45
N GLN A 157 -18.68 -48.16 -56.07
CA GLN A 157 -17.84 -47.17 -55.38
C GLN A 157 -18.69 -46.26 -54.48
N ARG A 158 -19.88 -45.84 -54.94
CA ARG A 158 -20.83 -45.02 -54.16
C ARG A 158 -21.39 -45.78 -52.94
N LYS A 159 -21.67 -47.09 -53.06
CA LYS A 159 -22.06 -47.96 -51.93
C LYS A 159 -20.92 -48.11 -50.91
N LYS A 160 -19.69 -48.41 -51.36
CA LYS A 160 -18.50 -48.48 -50.48
C LYS A 160 -18.23 -47.18 -49.74
N GLU A 161 -18.35 -46.03 -50.41
CA GLU A 161 -18.14 -44.71 -49.80
C GLU A 161 -19.23 -44.38 -48.76
N LYS A 162 -20.50 -44.72 -49.04
CA LYS A 162 -21.61 -44.56 -48.08
C LYS A 162 -21.40 -45.41 -46.83
N GLU A 163 -20.92 -46.65 -46.99
CA GLU A 163 -20.60 -47.54 -45.88
C GLU A 163 -19.38 -47.05 -45.07
N ALA A 164 -18.31 -46.61 -45.74
CA ALA A 164 -17.15 -46.01 -45.09
C ALA A 164 -17.52 -44.73 -44.33
N LYS A 165 -18.40 -43.88 -44.88
CA LYS A 165 -18.93 -42.69 -44.20
C LYS A 165 -19.75 -43.07 -42.97
N ARG A 166 -20.58 -44.12 -43.05
CA ARG A 166 -21.37 -44.63 -41.91
C ARG A 166 -20.47 -45.22 -40.82
N ARG A 167 -19.40 -45.94 -41.19
CA ARG A 167 -18.40 -46.48 -40.26
C ARG A 167 -17.64 -45.37 -39.55
N LYS A 168 -17.14 -44.38 -40.30
CA LYS A 168 -16.50 -43.18 -39.73
C LYS A 168 -17.44 -42.42 -38.78
N ALA A 169 -18.72 -42.27 -39.13
CA ALA A 169 -19.71 -41.63 -38.26
C ALA A 169 -19.93 -42.41 -36.96
N ARG A 170 -19.95 -43.75 -37.00
CA ARG A 170 -20.01 -44.61 -35.81
C ARG A 170 -18.77 -44.47 -34.94
N GLU A 171 -17.57 -44.52 -35.54
CA GLU A 171 -16.30 -44.36 -34.83
C GLU A 171 -16.20 -42.99 -34.14
N VAL A 172 -16.64 -41.92 -34.82
CA VAL A 172 -16.72 -40.57 -34.22
C VAL A 172 -17.74 -40.52 -33.09
N GLY A 173 -18.90 -41.16 -33.25
CA GLY A 173 -19.92 -41.27 -32.20
C GLY A 173 -19.40 -41.99 -30.95
N GLU A 174 -18.69 -43.10 -31.12
CA GLU A 174 -18.07 -43.86 -30.03
C GLU A 174 -16.96 -43.07 -29.34
N LYS A 175 -16.09 -42.39 -30.11
CA LYS A 175 -15.08 -41.48 -29.56
C LYS A 175 -15.72 -40.37 -28.73
N MET A 176 -16.79 -39.75 -29.24
CA MET A 176 -17.54 -38.74 -28.49
C MET A 176 -18.18 -39.31 -27.22
N ALA A 177 -18.74 -40.52 -27.27
CA ALA A 177 -19.30 -41.19 -26.09
C ALA A 177 -18.22 -41.50 -25.03
N ARG A 178 -17.02 -41.93 -25.46
CA ARG A 178 -15.86 -42.15 -24.59
C ARG A 178 -15.40 -40.83 -23.95
N LEU A 179 -15.27 -39.76 -24.73
CA LEU A 179 -14.94 -38.41 -24.23
C LEU A 179 -15.98 -37.93 -23.21
N ARG A 180 -17.28 -38.10 -23.49
CA ARG A 180 -18.34 -37.75 -22.53
C ARG A 180 -18.19 -38.49 -21.21
N ARG A 181 -17.90 -39.80 -21.24
CA ARG A 181 -17.63 -40.59 -20.03
C ARG A 181 -16.40 -40.08 -19.28
N GLN A 182 -15.30 -39.78 -19.98
CA GLN A 182 -14.11 -39.20 -19.38
C GLN A 182 -14.38 -37.83 -18.73
N ASN A 183 -15.15 -36.97 -19.40
CA ASN A 183 -15.56 -35.67 -18.86
C ASN A 183 -16.38 -35.82 -17.57
N LEU A 184 -17.27 -36.82 -17.48
CA LEU A 184 -18.01 -37.11 -16.24
C LEU A 184 -17.08 -37.42 -15.06
N PHE A 185 -16.00 -38.17 -15.29
CA PHE A 185 -15.01 -38.44 -14.24
C PHE A 185 -14.22 -37.17 -13.85
N GLN A 186 -13.93 -36.29 -14.82
CA GLN A 186 -13.28 -34.99 -14.57
C GLN A 186 -14.17 -33.99 -13.82
N LEU A 187 -15.51 -34.13 -13.87
CA LEU A 187 -16.41 -33.21 -13.14
C LEU A 187 -16.09 -33.15 -11.64
N ARG A 188 -15.64 -34.25 -11.03
CA ARG A 188 -15.28 -34.28 -9.61
C ARG A 188 -14.04 -33.44 -9.31
N SER A 189 -13.00 -33.52 -10.13
CA SER A 189 -11.78 -32.72 -9.96
C SER A 189 -12.05 -31.25 -10.29
N ILE A 190 -12.80 -30.96 -11.35
CA ILE A 190 -13.23 -29.61 -11.71
C ILE A 190 -14.03 -28.99 -10.55
N ARG A 191 -14.98 -29.73 -9.96
CA ARG A 191 -15.75 -29.22 -8.80
C ARG A 191 -14.85 -28.89 -7.61
N LEU A 192 -13.82 -29.71 -7.34
CA LEU A 192 -12.87 -29.45 -6.26
C LEU A 192 -12.01 -28.21 -6.56
N GLN A 193 -11.52 -28.08 -7.79
CA GLN A 193 -10.76 -26.92 -8.26
C GLN A 193 -11.58 -25.63 -8.18
N VAL A 194 -12.84 -25.65 -8.65
CA VAL A 194 -13.76 -24.51 -8.56
C VAL A 194 -13.98 -24.12 -7.10
N LYS A 195 -14.22 -25.07 -6.20
CA LYS A 195 -14.35 -24.79 -4.75
C LYS A 195 -13.10 -24.14 -4.17
N GLN A 196 -11.90 -24.63 -4.54
CA GLN A 196 -10.64 -24.06 -4.07
C GLN A 196 -10.44 -22.64 -4.61
N TRP A 197 -10.72 -22.40 -5.89
CA TRP A 197 -10.66 -21.08 -6.50
C TRP A 197 -11.66 -20.10 -5.88
N GLU A 198 -12.90 -20.53 -5.62
CA GLU A 198 -13.91 -19.73 -4.92
C GLU A 198 -13.45 -19.36 -3.51
N ALA A 199 -12.90 -20.32 -2.75
CA ALA A 199 -12.37 -20.07 -1.41
C ALA A 199 -11.20 -19.07 -1.44
N GLU A 200 -10.28 -19.22 -2.39
CA GLU A 200 -9.16 -18.29 -2.54
C GLU A 200 -9.63 -16.89 -2.96
N LEU A 201 -10.59 -16.80 -3.88
CA LEU A 201 -11.17 -15.54 -4.32
C LEU A 201 -11.87 -14.82 -3.16
N LEU A 202 -12.62 -15.55 -2.33
CA LEU A 202 -13.23 -15.02 -1.10
C LEU A 202 -12.16 -14.52 -0.13
N ARG A 203 -11.10 -15.29 0.12
CA ARG A 203 -9.97 -14.87 0.97
C ARG A 203 -9.33 -13.58 0.44
N ARG A 204 -9.01 -13.53 -0.86
CA ARG A 204 -8.42 -12.34 -1.51
C ARG A 204 -9.37 -11.13 -1.42
N LYS A 205 -10.67 -11.33 -1.58
CA LYS A 205 -11.70 -10.29 -1.44
C LYS A 205 -11.78 -9.75 -0.01
N GLN A 206 -11.75 -10.64 0.99
CA GLN A 206 -11.71 -10.25 2.41
C GLN A 206 -10.46 -9.46 2.75
N LEU A 207 -9.28 -9.92 2.31
CA LEU A 207 -8.01 -9.21 2.51
C LEU A 207 -8.01 -7.82 1.85
N ARG A 208 -8.51 -7.72 0.61
CA ARG A 208 -8.65 -6.42 -0.08
C ARG A 208 -9.60 -5.49 0.66
N LYS A 209 -10.70 -6.01 1.18
CA LYS A 209 -11.67 -5.22 1.97
C LYS A 209 -11.05 -4.73 3.28
N ALA A 210 -10.41 -5.62 4.04
CA ALA A 210 -9.72 -5.27 5.29
C ALA A 210 -8.60 -4.24 5.05
N LYS A 211 -7.81 -4.41 3.98
CA LYS A 211 -6.79 -3.43 3.59
C LYS A 211 -7.39 -2.08 3.24
N ARG A 212 -8.49 -2.04 2.47
CA ARG A 212 -9.20 -0.80 2.12
C ARG A 212 -9.77 -0.10 3.35
N GLU A 213 -10.31 -0.84 4.30
CA GLU A 213 -10.81 -0.30 5.57
C GLU A 213 -9.68 0.24 6.44
N ALA A 214 -8.55 -0.48 6.54
CA ALA A 214 -7.37 -0.03 7.24
C ALA A 214 -6.75 1.23 6.60
N GLU A 215 -6.68 1.28 5.26
CA GLU A 215 -6.19 2.46 4.52
C GLU A 215 -7.12 3.67 4.61
N ALA A 216 -8.44 3.45 4.72
CA ALA A 216 -9.40 4.54 4.89
C ALA A 216 -9.22 5.28 6.22
N ASN A 217 -8.76 4.58 7.27
CA ASN A 217 -8.51 5.14 8.59
C ASN A 217 -7.09 5.68 8.76
N LYS A 218 -6.17 5.37 7.83
CA LYS A 218 -4.79 5.86 7.90
C LYS A 218 -4.68 7.30 7.39
N PRO A 219 -3.79 8.12 8.00
CA PRO A 219 -3.49 9.45 7.46
C PRO A 219 -2.85 9.31 6.08
N LYS A 220 -3.30 10.13 5.13
CA LYS A 220 -2.84 10.18 3.75
C LYS A 220 -1.82 11.29 3.58
N ARG A 221 -0.90 11.12 2.64
CA ARG A 221 0.02 12.17 2.22
C ARG A 221 -0.68 13.10 1.24
N LEU A 222 -1.19 14.23 1.72
CA LEU A 222 -1.87 15.24 0.91
C LEU A 222 -0.90 16.17 0.17
N GLY A 223 0.24 16.49 0.80
CA GLY A 223 1.26 17.40 0.26
C GLY A 223 2.68 16.82 0.29
N ARG A 224 3.68 17.70 0.25
CA ARG A 224 5.11 17.31 0.29
C ARG A 224 5.45 16.61 1.61
N LEU A 225 5.01 17.16 2.74
CA LEU A 225 5.31 16.63 4.06
C LEU A 225 4.40 15.44 4.39
N LYS A 226 4.97 14.45 5.09
CA LYS A 226 4.20 13.33 5.65
C LYS A 226 3.58 13.79 6.96
N TYR A 227 2.47 13.17 7.34
CA TYR A 227 1.91 13.39 8.66
C TYR A 227 2.79 12.67 9.70
N GLU A 228 3.07 13.38 10.77
CA GLU A 228 3.82 12.89 11.93
C GLU A 228 2.88 12.92 13.13
N ASP A 229 2.82 11.80 13.84
CA ASP A 229 2.03 11.70 15.06
C ASP A 229 2.57 12.65 16.14
N ALA A 230 1.68 13.08 17.04
CA ALA A 230 2.09 13.86 18.20
C ALA A 230 2.69 12.94 19.26
N ASP A 231 3.61 13.48 20.03
CA ASP A 231 4.15 12.80 21.22
C ASP A 231 3.02 12.54 22.23
N LEU A 232 3.15 11.45 22.99
CA LEU A 232 2.19 11.12 24.03
C LEU A 232 2.43 12.00 25.26
N ASP A 233 1.40 12.73 25.69
CA ASP A 233 1.43 13.49 26.94
C ASP A 233 1.26 12.51 28.12
N VAL A 234 2.32 12.30 28.91
CA VAL A 234 2.36 11.30 30.01
C VAL A 234 3.08 11.87 31.24
N GLN A 235 2.49 11.64 32.43
CA GLN A 235 3.10 11.96 33.71
C GLN A 235 4.04 10.86 34.21
N LEU A 236 5.22 11.25 34.70
CA LEU A 236 6.10 10.34 35.42
C LEU A 236 5.54 10.01 36.81
N ARG A 237 6.02 8.92 37.43
CA ARG A 237 5.57 8.51 38.77
C ARG A 237 5.79 9.58 39.83
N THR A 238 6.87 10.35 39.71
CA THR A 238 7.22 11.46 40.60
C THR A 238 6.39 12.72 40.37
N GLU A 239 5.76 12.83 39.19
CA GLU A 239 4.98 13.99 38.78
C GLU A 239 3.47 13.79 38.98
N LEU A 240 3.05 12.54 39.15
CA LEU A 240 1.67 12.19 39.44
C LEU A 240 1.23 12.86 40.76
N ALA A 241 0.21 13.70 40.68
CA ALA A 241 -0.22 14.52 41.81
C ALA A 241 -1.25 13.79 42.70
N ASP A 242 -1.11 13.90 44.03
CA ASP A 242 -2.03 13.28 44.99
C ASP A 242 -3.40 13.98 45.12
N SER A 243 -3.49 15.27 44.75
CA SER A 243 -4.77 16.00 44.68
C SER A 243 -4.97 16.80 43.38
N LEU A 244 -6.23 16.93 42.93
CA LEU A 244 -6.60 17.74 41.76
C LEU A 244 -6.17 19.22 41.87
N ARG A 245 -6.02 19.73 43.09
CA ARG A 245 -5.53 21.11 43.33
C ARG A 245 -4.06 21.27 42.99
N ARG A 246 -3.28 20.18 43.06
CA ARG A 246 -1.84 20.15 42.73
C ARG A 246 -1.57 19.69 41.29
N LEU A 247 -2.60 19.21 40.59
CA LEU A 247 -2.48 18.75 39.21
C LEU A 247 -2.03 19.91 38.32
N LYS A 248 -0.88 19.73 37.67
CA LYS A 248 -0.44 20.62 36.61
C LYS A 248 -1.07 20.12 35.30
N PRO A 249 -1.82 20.97 34.58
CA PRO A 249 -2.34 20.59 33.28
C PRO A 249 -1.19 20.43 32.29
N GLU A 250 -1.25 19.36 31.50
CA GLU A 250 -0.24 19.01 30.50
C GLU A 250 -0.80 19.04 29.09
N GLY A 251 0.11 19.16 28.13
CA GLY A 251 -0.23 19.19 26.71
C GLY A 251 -0.84 20.51 26.24
N SER A 252 -1.09 20.58 24.92
CA SER A 252 -1.77 21.70 24.28
C SER A 252 -2.97 21.20 23.49
N ILE A 253 -4.17 21.62 23.92
CA ILE A 253 -5.42 21.26 23.24
C ILE A 253 -5.39 21.72 21.77
N LEU A 254 -4.79 22.89 21.49
CA LEU A 254 -4.66 23.39 20.13
C LEU A 254 -3.78 22.47 19.27
N LYS A 255 -2.68 21.96 19.83
CA LYS A 255 -1.78 21.01 19.14
C LYS A 255 -2.53 19.70 18.85
N ASP A 256 -3.27 19.16 19.82
CA ASP A 256 -4.10 17.96 19.66
C ASP A 256 -5.16 18.14 18.56
N ARG A 257 -5.94 19.23 18.61
CA ARG A 257 -6.97 19.51 17.59
C ARG A 257 -6.36 19.71 16.19
N PHE A 258 -5.23 20.40 16.10
CA PHE A 258 -4.51 20.60 14.84
C PHE A 258 -4.01 19.29 14.25
N LYS A 259 -3.40 18.42 15.07
CA LYS A 259 -2.92 17.09 14.65
C LYS A 259 -4.09 16.16 14.30
N SER A 260 -5.20 16.21 15.03
CA SER A 260 -6.45 15.50 14.68
C SER A 260 -7.00 15.93 13.31
N LEU A 261 -6.97 17.22 12.97
CA LEU A 261 -7.39 17.70 11.64
C LEU A 261 -6.49 17.16 10.53
N GLN A 262 -5.18 17.05 10.79
CA GLN A 262 -4.23 16.45 9.85
C GLN A 262 -4.44 14.95 9.71
N LYS A 263 -4.56 14.22 10.82
CA LYS A 263 -4.79 12.76 10.85
C LYS A 263 -6.07 12.37 10.12
N ARG A 264 -7.11 13.21 10.24
CA ARG A 264 -8.39 13.05 9.53
C ARG A 264 -8.35 13.44 8.05
N ASN A 265 -7.22 13.89 7.53
CA ASN A 265 -7.06 14.37 6.15
C ASN A 265 -7.94 15.58 5.79
N LEU A 266 -8.25 16.45 6.78
CA LEU A 266 -8.93 17.73 6.51
C LEU A 266 -7.93 18.84 6.16
N ILE A 267 -6.78 18.83 6.84
CA ILE A 267 -5.69 19.80 6.65
C ILE A 267 -4.43 19.01 6.31
N GLU A 268 -3.61 19.53 5.41
CA GLU A 268 -2.32 18.91 5.12
C GLU A 268 -1.23 19.33 6.14
N PRO A 269 -0.26 18.47 6.43
CA PRO A 269 0.93 18.86 7.19
C PRO A 269 1.72 19.97 6.48
N ARG A 270 1.97 21.07 7.19
CA ARG A 270 2.72 22.23 6.70
C ARG A 270 3.66 22.78 7.77
N GLU A 271 4.78 23.30 7.32
CA GLU A 271 5.68 24.11 8.12
C GLU A 271 5.38 25.60 7.93
N ARG A 272 5.66 26.41 8.96
CA ARG A 272 5.52 27.85 8.85
C ARG A 272 6.55 28.38 7.85
N ALA A 273 6.07 29.03 6.80
CA ALA A 273 6.94 29.69 5.83
C ALA A 273 7.73 30.81 6.51
N LYS A 274 9.06 30.74 6.44
CA LYS A 274 9.95 31.82 6.89
C LYS A 274 9.98 32.88 5.80
N PHE A 275 9.64 34.12 6.14
CA PHE A 275 9.72 35.23 5.20
C PHE A 275 11.18 35.65 5.02
N LYS A 276 11.87 35.04 4.05
CA LYS A 276 13.22 35.44 3.64
C LYS A 276 13.16 36.11 2.28
N ARG A 277 13.64 37.35 2.20
CA ARG A 277 13.77 38.05 0.92
C ARG A 277 14.86 37.38 0.08
N LYS A 278 14.59 37.20 -1.22
CA LYS A 278 15.58 36.68 -2.18
C LYS A 278 16.76 37.64 -2.35
N TYR A 279 16.48 38.94 -2.38
CA TYR A 279 17.48 39.99 -2.58
C TYR A 279 17.61 40.87 -1.34
N ARG A 280 18.82 41.37 -1.12
CA ARG A 280 19.09 42.36 -0.06
C ARG A 280 18.34 43.65 -0.38
N VAL A 281 17.67 44.22 0.62
CA VAL A 281 17.08 45.55 0.47
C VAL A 281 18.21 46.57 0.44
N LYS A 282 18.24 47.36 -0.63
CA LYS A 282 19.14 48.51 -0.73
C LYS A 282 18.51 49.66 0.04
N TYR A 283 19.17 50.08 1.10
CA TYR A 283 18.84 51.32 1.78
C TYR A 283 19.53 52.45 1.03
N VAL A 284 18.75 53.44 0.62
CA VAL A 284 19.25 54.65 -0.02
C VAL A 284 18.80 55.82 0.85
N GLU A 285 19.73 56.69 1.19
CA GLU A 285 19.41 57.93 1.89
C GLU A 285 18.48 58.78 1.02
N LYS A 286 17.42 59.31 1.63
CA LYS A 286 16.52 60.21 0.92
C LYS A 286 17.28 61.52 0.63
N ARG A 287 17.04 62.12 -0.54
CA ARG A 287 17.73 63.35 -1.01
C ARG A 287 17.74 64.46 0.05
N ALA A 288 16.60 64.69 0.70
CA ALA A 288 16.45 65.72 1.74
C ALA A 288 17.44 65.58 2.92
N PHE A 289 17.87 64.37 3.27
CA PHE A 289 18.85 64.17 4.35
C PHE A 289 20.29 64.28 3.84
N ARG A 290 20.53 63.94 2.57
CA ARG A 290 21.85 64.06 1.93
C ARG A 290 22.28 65.50 1.71
N GLU A 291 21.34 66.44 1.61
CA GLU A 291 21.60 67.87 1.41
C GLU A 291 21.91 68.62 2.72
N ILE A 292 21.63 68.01 3.88
CA ILE A 292 21.79 68.64 5.21
C ILE A 292 23.12 68.27 5.88
N THR A 293 23.69 67.11 5.53
CA THR A 293 25.00 66.61 5.99
C THR A 293 26.11 66.91 4.99
#